data_AF-A0A183JFF3-F1
#
_entry.id   AF-A0A183JFF3-F1
#
_cell.length_a   1.000
_cell.length_b   1.000
_cell.length_c   1.000
_cell.angle_alpha   90.00
_cell.angle_beta   90.00
_cell.angle_gamma   90.00
#
_symmetry.space_group_name_H-M   'P 1'
#
loop_
_entity.id
_entity.type
_entity.pdbx_description
1 polymer ?
#
loop_
_entity_poly.entity_id
_entity_poly.type
_entity_poly.pdbx_seq_one_letter_code
_entity_poly.pdbx_strand_id
1 'polypeptide(L)' 'MSTLSQQRKLVEQPREEANMDCRPVCECEQEMIVCMQQNGEEDCLVSGFACNKANRLQEKGGCVMM' A
#
# COMPACT_ATOMS: atom_id res chain seq x y z
N MET A 1 -17.99 10.76 -31.04
CA MET A 1 -16.58 11.08 -30.73
C MET A 1 -15.83 11.14 -32.04
N SER A 2 -15.19 12.26 -32.36
CA SER A 2 -14.50 12.43 -33.64
C SER A 2 -13.17 11.68 -33.62
N THR A 3 -12.87 10.96 -34.70
CA THR A 3 -11.64 10.15 -34.88
C THR A 3 -10.36 10.93 -34.57
N LEU A 4 -10.32 12.21 -34.94
CA LEU A 4 -9.19 13.12 -34.66
C LEU A 4 -8.97 13.34 -33.14
N SER A 5 -10.04 13.50 -32.36
CA SER A 5 -9.93 13.67 -30.91
C SER A 5 -9.41 12.40 -30.21
N GLN A 6 -9.80 11.23 -30.73
CA GLN A 6 -9.30 9.94 -30.28
C GLN A 6 -7.81 9.77 -30.60
N GLN A 7 -7.40 10.13 -31.81
CA GLN A 7 -5.99 10.10 -32.21
C GLN A 7 -5.12 11.03 -31.35
N ARG A 8 -5.61 12.23 -31.02
CA ARG A 8 -4.88 13.13 -30.10
C ARG A 8 -4.70 12.50 -28.72
N LYS A 9 -5.75 11.90 -28.14
CA LYS A 9 -5.63 11.22 -26.84
C LYS A 9 -4.58 10.11 -26.86
N LEU A 10 -4.53 9.32 -27.92
CA LEU A 10 -3.55 8.23 -28.07
C LEU A 10 -2.10 8.71 -28.18
N VAL A 11 -1.86 9.98 -28.49
CA VAL A 11 -0.51 10.55 -28.62
C VAL A 11 -0.14 11.38 -27.39
N GLU A 12 -1.06 12.22 -26.91
CA GLU A 12 -0.78 13.12 -25.79
C GLU A 12 -0.67 12.35 -24.47
N GLN A 13 -1.45 11.28 -24.26
CA GLN A 13 -1.33 10.48 -23.03
C GLN A 13 0.05 9.81 -22.90
N PRO A 14 0.57 9.04 -23.87
CA PRO A 14 1.92 8.46 -23.76
C PRO A 14 3.02 9.53 -23.69
N ARG A 15 2.81 10.71 -24.28
CA ARG A 15 3.75 11.83 -24.18
C ARG A 15 3.83 12.36 -22.75
N GLU A 16 2.70 12.47 -22.05
CA GLU A 16 2.67 12.83 -20.63
C GLU A 16 3.31 11.74 -19.77
N GLU A 17 2.99 10.47 -19.99
CA GLU A 17 3.56 9.34 -19.26
C GLU A 17 5.08 9.23 -19.45
N ALA A 18 5.59 9.46 -20.66
CA ALA A 18 7.02 9.43 -20.97
C ALA A 18 7.79 10.62 -20.36
N ASN A 19 7.10 11.72 -20.04
CA ASN A 19 7.69 12.90 -19.39
C ASN A 19 7.62 12.84 -17.86
N MET A 20 7.19 11.71 -17.29
CA MET A 20 7.22 11.54 -15.83
C MET A 20 8.65 11.41 -15.32
N ASP A 21 8.95 12.11 -14.23
CA ASP A 21 10.23 12.00 -13.55
C ASP A 21 10.34 10.65 -12.84
N CYS A 22 11.19 9.79 -13.39
CA CYS A 22 11.50 8.48 -12.80
C CYS A 22 12.64 8.62 -11.79
N ARG A 23 12.49 7.95 -10.63
CA ARG A 23 13.56 7.78 -9.65
C ARG A 23 14.23 6.41 -9.80
N PRO A 24 15.53 6.27 -9.47
CA PRO A 24 16.18 4.96 -9.44
C PRO A 24 15.45 3.99 -8.52
N VAL A 25 15.25 2.76 -8.98
CA VAL A 25 14.53 1.73 -8.21
C VAL A 25 15.22 1.46 -6.86
N CYS A 26 16.55 1.48 -6.81
CA CYS A 26 17.31 1.28 -5.59
C CYS A 26 17.02 2.34 -4.52
N GLU A 27 16.84 3.61 -4.90
CA GLU A 27 16.48 4.68 -3.97
C GLU A 27 15.06 4.49 -3.43
N CYS A 28 14.12 4.18 -4.32
CA CYS A 28 12.73 3.90 -3.95
C CYS A 28 12.61 2.71 -2.99
N GLU A 29 13.35 1.62 -3.24
CA GLU A 29 13.37 0.45 -2.37
C GLU A 29 13.91 0.81 -0.98
N GLN A 30 15.00 1.58 -0.92
CA GLN A 30 15.59 2.00 0.35
C GLN A 30 14.62 2.88 1.16
N GLU A 31 13.91 3.80 0.51
CA GLU A 31 12.85 4.60 1.14
C GLU A 31 11.73 3.72 1.70
N MET A 32 11.29 2.71 0.93
CA MET A 32 10.26 1.76 1.37
C MET A 32 10.72 0.98 2.61
N ILE A 33 11.96 0.50 2.63
CA ILE A 33 12.52 -0.23 3.77
C ILE A 33 12.54 0.65 5.02
N VAL A 34 12.99 1.90 4.90
CA VAL A 34 13.01 2.85 6.04
C VAL A 34 11.59 3.11 6.55
N CYS A 35 10.63 3.32 5.65
CA CYS A 35 9.23 3.51 6.02
C CYS A 35 8.67 2.29 6.77
N MET A 36 8.95 1.07 6.30
CA MET A 36 8.52 -0.16 6.98
C MET A 36 9.16 -0.30 8.36
N GLN A 37 10.45 0.02 8.51
CA GLN A 37 11.15 -0.06 9.79
C GLN A 37 10.60 0.94 10.82
N GLN A 38 10.29 2.16 10.39
CA GLN A 38 9.74 3.19 11.26
C GLN A 38 8.35 2.83 11.81
N ASN A 39 7.54 2.12 11.03
CA ASN A 39 6.16 1.77 11.38
C ASN A 39 6.00 0.34 11.90
N GLY A 40 7.03 -0.51 11.78
CA GLY A 40 6.93 -1.94 12.00
C GLY A 40 6.61 -2.35 13.44
N GLU A 41 7.02 -1.57 14.44
CA GLU A 41 6.70 -1.85 15.84
C GLU A 41 5.21 -1.63 16.15
N GLU A 42 4.58 -0.65 15.49
CA GLU A 42 3.17 -0.30 15.68
C GLU A 42 2.22 -1.21 14.87
N ASP A 43 2.75 -1.90 13.85
CA ASP A 43 1.97 -2.86 13.07
C ASP A 43 1.73 -4.15 13.86
N CYS A 44 0.57 -4.21 14.52
CA CYS A 44 0.13 -5.36 15.31
C CYS A 44 0.00 -6.68 14.52
N LEU A 45 -0.02 -6.64 13.19
CA LEU A 45 -0.02 -7.86 12.36
C LEU A 45 1.40 -8.42 12.18
N VAL A 46 2.42 -7.57 12.34
CA VAL A 46 3.84 -7.94 12.25
C VAL A 46 4.43 -8.19 13.63
N SER A 47 4.26 -7.25 14.57
CA SER A 47 4.82 -7.32 15.94
C SER A 47 3.94 -8.09 16.93
N GLY A 48 2.69 -8.36 16.55
CA GLY A 48 1.68 -8.92 17.44
C GLY A 48 0.96 -7.84 18.24
N PHE A 49 -0.23 -8.17 18.75
CA PHE A 49 -0.97 -7.24 19.61
C PHE A 49 -0.25 -7.05 20.96
N ALA A 50 -0.05 -5.79 21.36
CA ALA A 50 0.60 -5.44 22.64
C ALA A 50 -0.04 -6.13 23.86
N CYS A 51 -1.34 -6.43 23.79
CA CYS A 51 -1.98 -7.38 24.69
C CYS A 51 -3.21 -7.99 24.03
N ASN A 52 -3.69 -9.10 24.59
CA ASN A 52 -4.89 -9.80 24.16
C ASN A 52 -6.12 -8.87 23.97
N LYS A 53 -6.31 -7.90 24.87
CA LYS A 53 -7.43 -6.94 24.80
C LYS A 53 -7.32 -5.94 23.64
N ALA A 54 -6.11 -5.73 23.11
CA ALA A 54 -5.89 -4.86 21.95
C ALA A 54 -6.38 -5.51 20.65
N ASN A 55 -6.46 -6.85 20.61
CA ASN A 55 -7.09 -7.56 19.51
C ASN A 55 -8.63 -7.50 19.64
N ARG A 56 -9.28 -6.69 18.81
CA ARG A 56 -10.74 -6.57 18.79
C ARG A 56 -11.46 -7.85 18.36
N LEU A 57 -10.75 -8.76 17.71
CA LEU A 57 -11.27 -10.06 17.27
C LEU A 57 -10.98 -11.18 18.29
N GLN A 58 -10.46 -10.83 19.47
CA GLN A 58 -10.23 -11.83 20.50
C GLN A 58 -11.54 -12.56 20.86
N GLU A 59 -11.50 -13.89 20.86
CA GLU A 59 -12.63 -14.71 21.29
C GLU A 59 -13.06 -14.37 22.72
N LYS A 60 -14.33 -14.01 22.89
CA LYS A 60 -14.93 -13.70 24.19
C LYS A 60 -15.45 -14.97 24.86
N GLY A 61 -14.55 -15.89 25.21
CA GLY A 61 -14.88 -17.11 25.95
C GLY A 61 -15.64 -18.15 25.11
N GLY A 62 -15.18 -19.39 25.18
CA GLY A 62 -15.78 -20.51 24.45
C GLY A 62 -17.20 -20.80 24.90
N CYS A 63 -18.04 -21.20 23.95
CA CYS A 63 -19.37 -21.72 24.20
C CYS A 63 -19.25 -22.92 25.17
N VAL A 64 -19.81 -22.80 26.37
CA VAL A 64 -20.00 -23.96 27.24
C VAL A 64 -21.19 -24.72 26.66
N MET A 65 -20.94 -25.85 25.99
CA MET A 65 -22.03 -26.78 25.68
C MET A 65 -22.59 -27.28 27.03
N MET A 66 -23.81 -26.85 27.37
CA MET A 66 -24.64 -27.54 28.36
C MET A 66 -25.31 -28.74 27.71
#